data_AF-A0A976KEG2-F1
#
_entry.id   AF-A0A976KEG2-F1
#
_cell.length_a   1.000
_cell.length_b   1.000
_cell.length_c   1.000
_cell.angle_alpha   90.00
_cell.angle_beta   90.00
_cell.angle_gamma   90.00
#
_symmetry.space_group_name_H-M   'P 1'
#
loop_
_entity.id
_entity.type
_entity.pdbx_description
1 polymer ?
#
loop_
_entity_poly.entity_id
_entity_poly.type
_entity_poly.pdbx_seq_one_letter_code
_entity_poly.pdbx_strand_id
1 'polypeptide(L)'
;HDGRAMPAGDAAEAFDPAEFVARVIMHIPEPRRHLVRYYGWYSNVSRGKRRKAEAEDGEVGDIGVAPASRAARDEARNARALRRSWAQLIKRIYEVDPLVCPSCGSEMKVIAFITEHDVVDAILRHLAKTKARSPRGPPGAPTLPATS
;
A
#
# COMPACT_ATOMS: atom_id res chain seq x y z
N HIS A 1 -30.25 39.84 41.35
CA HIS A 1 -28.99 39.24 41.83
C HIS A 1 -29.14 37.72 41.76
N ASP A 2 -29.11 37.14 40.56
CA ASP A 2 -29.12 35.69 40.39
C ASP A 2 -27.68 35.25 40.14
N GLY A 3 -27.04 34.76 41.19
CA GLY A 3 -25.68 34.25 41.18
C GLY A 3 -25.61 32.94 40.39
N ARG A 4 -25.35 33.04 39.09
CA ARG A 4 -24.95 31.89 38.29
C ARG A 4 -23.54 31.47 38.71
N ALA A 5 -23.45 30.46 39.57
CA ALA A 5 -22.20 29.78 39.85
C ALA A 5 -21.71 29.11 38.55
N MET A 6 -20.52 29.50 38.10
CA MET A 6 -19.79 28.79 37.04
C MET A 6 -19.34 27.43 37.58
N PRO A 7 -19.38 26.34 36.78
CA PRO A 7 -18.87 25.05 37.25
C PRO A 7 -17.37 25.17 37.53
N ALA A 8 -16.97 24.62 38.67
CA ALA A 8 -15.59 24.61 39.15
C ALA A 8 -14.64 24.06 38.09
N GLY A 9 -13.44 24.65 38.03
CA GLY A 9 -12.42 24.40 37.02
C GLY A 9 -11.89 22.97 37.00
N ASP A 10 -11.07 22.71 35.97
CA ASP A 10 -10.38 21.45 35.66
C ASP A 10 -10.00 20.64 36.91
N ALA A 11 -10.89 19.74 37.32
CA ALA A 11 -10.58 18.72 38.31
C ALA A 11 -9.87 17.59 37.57
N ALA A 12 -8.54 17.56 37.66
CA ALA A 12 -7.76 16.44 37.16
C ALA A 12 -8.11 15.18 37.97
N GLU A 13 -8.81 14.23 37.34
CA GLU A 13 -9.11 12.92 37.92
C GLU A 13 -7.87 12.02 37.76
N ALA A 14 -7.37 11.49 38.87
CA ALA A 14 -6.25 10.56 38.87
C ALA A 14 -6.77 9.12 38.70
N PHE A 15 -6.19 8.38 37.75
CA PHE A 15 -6.53 6.98 37.48
C PHE A 15 -5.35 6.06 37.74
N ASP A 16 -5.62 4.83 38.16
CA ASP A 16 -4.66 3.74 38.00
C ASP A 16 -4.36 3.53 36.50
N PRO A 17 -3.11 3.30 36.09
CA PRO A 17 -2.77 3.13 34.67
C PRO A 17 -3.58 2.04 33.96
N ALA A 18 -3.91 0.93 34.64
CA ALA A 18 -4.72 -0.13 34.05
C ALA A 18 -6.18 0.29 33.89
N GLU A 19 -6.74 1.01 34.88
CA GLU A 19 -8.11 1.55 34.80
C GLU A 19 -8.22 2.58 33.66
N PHE A 20 -7.23 3.46 33.52
CA PHE A 20 -7.18 4.42 32.43
C PHE A 20 -7.20 3.72 31.06
N VAL A 21 -6.33 2.73 30.86
CA VAL A 21 -6.27 1.95 29.62
C VAL A 21 -7.58 1.22 29.36
N ALA A 22 -8.19 0.62 30.38
CA ALA A 22 -9.49 -0.05 30.25
C ALA A 22 -10.60 0.91 29.80
N ARG A 23 -10.67 2.11 30.40
CA ARG A 23 -11.62 3.16 30.02
C ARG A 23 -11.37 3.72 28.62
N VAL A 24 -10.11 3.82 28.17
CA VAL A 24 -9.82 4.25 26.80
C VAL A 24 -10.23 3.18 25.80
N ILE A 25 -9.90 1.91 26.07
CA ILE A 25 -10.15 0.80 25.14
C ILE A 25 -11.65 0.53 24.96
N MET A 26 -12.51 0.83 25.95
CA MET A 26 -13.96 0.64 25.83
C MET A 26 -14.58 1.47 24.68
N HIS A 27 -13.93 2.56 24.27
CA HIS A 27 -14.36 3.39 23.15
C HIS A 27 -13.87 2.89 21.79
N ILE A 28 -12.90 1.96 21.77
CA ILE A 28 -12.38 1.37 20.55
C ILE A 28 -13.39 0.31 20.07
N PRO A 29 -14.01 0.49 18.88
CA PRO A 29 -14.97 -0.47 18.37
C PRO A 29 -14.31 -1.81 18.05
N GLU A 30 -15.10 -2.90 18.08
CA GLU A 30 -14.57 -4.23 17.77
C GLU A 30 -13.89 -4.26 16.39
N PRO A 31 -12.82 -5.06 16.24
CA PRO A 31 -12.16 -5.25 14.96
C PRO A 31 -13.16 -5.60 13.85
N ARG A 32 -12.94 -5.02 12.66
CA ARG A 32 -13.74 -5.26 11.44
C ARG A 32 -15.19 -4.73 11.50
N ARG A 33 -15.58 -3.94 12.51
CA ARG A 33 -16.86 -3.21 12.48
C ARG A 33 -16.78 -2.00 11.57
N HIS A 34 -17.79 -1.84 10.70
CA HIS A 34 -17.96 -0.63 9.90
C HIS A 34 -18.33 0.55 10.81
N LEU A 35 -17.43 1.53 10.93
CA LEU A 35 -17.66 2.77 11.67
C LEU A 35 -18.48 3.78 10.87
N VAL A 36 -18.39 3.70 9.54
CA VAL A 36 -19.15 4.54 8.61
C VAL A 36 -20.06 3.66 7.78
N ARG A 37 -21.36 3.98 7.77
CA ARG A 37 -22.38 3.32 6.94
C ARG A 37 -22.95 4.33 5.97
N TYR A 38 -22.86 4.03 4.67
CA TYR A 38 -23.41 4.88 3.62
C TYR A 38 -24.77 4.36 3.15
N TYR A 39 -25.77 5.24 3.10
CA TYR A 39 -27.14 4.90 2.71
C TYR A 39 -27.57 5.65 1.44
N GLY A 40 -28.65 5.16 0.83
CA GLY A 40 -29.31 5.80 -0.31
C GLY A 40 -28.33 6.08 -1.45
N TRP A 41 -28.23 7.35 -1.85
CA TRP A 41 -27.40 7.82 -2.96
C TRP A 41 -25.89 7.54 -2.76
N TYR A 42 -25.41 7.58 -1.51
CA TYR A 42 -24.01 7.38 -1.19
C TYR A 42 -23.65 5.91 -0.95
N SER A 43 -24.62 4.99 -0.93
CA SER A 43 -24.36 3.56 -0.73
C SER A 43 -23.48 2.96 -1.85
N ASN A 44 -22.70 1.93 -1.51
CA ASN A 44 -21.82 1.25 -2.48
C ASN A 44 -22.63 0.67 -3.66
N VAL A 45 -23.83 0.15 -3.42
CA VAL A 45 -24.72 -0.37 -4.45
C VAL A 45 -25.16 0.74 -5.42
N SER A 46 -25.64 1.86 -4.90
CA SER A 46 -26.09 3.00 -5.73
C SER A 46 -24.95 3.59 -6.55
N ARG A 47 -23.75 3.70 -5.97
CA ARG A 47 -22.54 4.16 -6.67
C ARG A 47 -22.11 3.18 -7.76
N GLY A 48 -22.15 1.87 -7.47
CA GLY A 48 -21.82 0.82 -8.42
C GLY A 48 -22.75 0.80 -9.63
N LYS A 49 -24.07 0.96 -9.41
CA LYS A 49 -25.06 1.03 -10.49
C LYS A 49 -24.83 2.23 -11.42
N ARG A 50 -24.53 3.42 -10.88
CA ARG A 50 -24.22 4.60 -11.68
C ARG A 50 -22.96 4.43 -12.53
N ARG A 51 -21.88 3.91 -11.93
CA ARG A 51 -20.65 3.61 -12.65
C ARG A 51 -20.86 2.62 -13.80
N LYS A 52 -21.76 1.64 -13.63
CA LYS A 52 -22.09 0.67 -14.68
C LYS A 52 -22.88 1.32 -15.83
N ALA A 53 -23.90 2.12 -15.52
CA ALA A 53 -24.66 2.86 -16.53
C ALA A 53 -23.76 3.82 -17.34
N GLU A 54 -22.91 4.60 -16.65
CA GLU A 54 -21.93 5.50 -17.29
C GLU A 54 -20.94 4.78 -18.22
N ALA A 55 -20.66 3.49 -17.98
CA ALA A 55 -19.79 2.69 -18.83
C ALA A 55 -20.52 2.11 -20.05
N GLU A 56 -21.79 1.71 -19.88
CA GLU A 56 -22.65 1.18 -20.96
C GLU A 56 -23.01 2.27 -21.99
N ASP A 57 -23.15 3.52 -21.54
CA ASP A 57 -23.44 4.67 -22.42
C ASP A 57 -22.23 5.12 -23.28
N GLY A 58 -21.03 4.58 -23.03
CA GLY A 58 -19.78 4.97 -23.70
C GLY A 58 -19.34 4.13 -24.91
N GLU A 59 -20.08 3.07 -25.27
CA GLU A 59 -19.66 2.04 -26.25
C GLU A 59 -20.32 2.16 -27.64
N VAL A 60 -20.63 3.37 -28.13
CA VAL A 60 -21.06 3.58 -29.53
C VAL A 60 -20.09 4.51 -30.25
N GLY A 61 -19.09 3.94 -30.95
CA GLY A 61 -18.16 4.76 -31.75
C GLY A 61 -16.94 4.03 -32.33
N ASP A 62 -17.17 3.44 -33.51
CA ASP A 62 -16.30 3.40 -34.69
C ASP A 62 -15.22 2.32 -34.87
N ILE A 63 -15.26 1.75 -36.08
CA ILE A 63 -14.51 0.61 -36.62
C ILE A 63 -13.43 1.18 -37.56
N GLY A 64 -12.15 0.87 -37.33
CA GLY A 64 -11.15 1.01 -38.41
C GLY A 64 -9.73 1.33 -37.97
N VAL A 65 -8.91 0.27 -37.92
CA VAL A 65 -7.43 0.22 -38.00
C VAL A 65 -6.63 0.87 -36.85
N ALA A 66 -5.75 0.06 -36.22
CA ALA A 66 -4.64 0.42 -35.30
C ALA A 66 -4.96 0.59 -33.78
N PRO A 67 -3.94 0.98 -32.98
CA PRO A 67 -3.09 0.19 -32.06
C PRO A 67 -3.85 -0.54 -30.94
N ALA A 68 -3.17 -1.28 -30.04
CA ALA A 68 -3.74 -1.95 -28.84
C ALA A 68 -5.09 -1.36 -28.39
N SER A 69 -6.14 -2.19 -28.32
CA SER A 69 -7.53 -1.79 -28.14
C SER A 69 -7.71 -0.70 -27.07
N ARG A 70 -8.74 0.15 -27.19
CA ARG A 70 -9.05 1.16 -26.16
C ARG A 70 -9.05 0.53 -24.76
N ALA A 71 -9.65 -0.66 -24.64
CA ALA A 71 -9.59 -1.50 -23.44
C ALA A 71 -8.17 -1.79 -22.95
N ALA A 72 -7.24 -2.24 -23.81
CA ALA A 72 -5.85 -2.50 -23.42
C ALA A 72 -5.09 -1.22 -23.00
N ARG A 73 -5.36 -0.08 -23.64
CA ARG A 73 -4.76 1.22 -23.24
C ARG A 73 -5.32 1.71 -21.92
N ASP A 74 -6.61 1.52 -21.68
CA ASP A 74 -7.31 1.88 -20.46
C ASP A 74 -6.87 1.00 -19.30
N GLU A 75 -6.71 -0.30 -19.51
CA GLU A 75 -6.13 -1.22 -18.53
C GLU A 75 -4.69 -0.83 -18.17
N ALA A 76 -3.86 -0.52 -19.16
CA ALA A 76 -2.50 -0.04 -18.91
C ALA A 76 -2.48 1.32 -18.18
N ARG A 77 -3.44 2.22 -18.47
CA ARG A 77 -3.61 3.51 -17.77
C ARG A 77 -4.03 3.27 -16.31
N ASN A 78 -4.96 2.36 -16.07
CA ASN A 78 -5.45 1.99 -14.75
C ASN A 78 -4.34 1.34 -13.92
N ALA A 79 -3.57 0.43 -14.49
CA ALA A 79 -2.41 -0.17 -13.85
C ALA A 79 -1.36 0.90 -13.49
N ARG A 80 -1.08 1.87 -14.38
CA ARG A 80 -0.17 2.99 -14.07
C ARG A 80 -0.69 3.90 -12.95
N ALA A 81 -2.00 4.18 -12.94
CA ALA A 81 -2.63 4.97 -11.87
C ALA A 81 -2.56 4.23 -10.52
N LEU A 82 -2.83 2.93 -10.50
CA LEU A 82 -2.76 2.08 -9.31
C LEU A 82 -1.32 1.95 -8.78
N ARG A 83 -0.31 1.86 -9.68
CA ARG A 83 1.11 1.86 -9.30
C ARG A 83 1.51 3.16 -8.59
N ARG A 84 1.08 4.30 -9.15
CA ARG A 84 1.35 5.62 -8.56
C ARG A 84 0.68 5.74 -7.20
N SER A 85 -0.57 5.29 -7.05
CA SER A 85 -1.26 5.36 -5.76
C SER A 85 -0.62 4.45 -4.70
N TRP A 86 -0.23 3.22 -5.05
CA TRP A 86 0.49 2.32 -4.13
C TRP A 86 1.85 2.91 -3.71
N ALA A 87 2.67 3.37 -4.66
CA ALA A 87 3.99 3.92 -4.35
C ALA A 87 3.87 5.21 -3.50
N GLN A 88 2.90 6.06 -3.80
CA GLN A 88 2.60 7.27 -3.02
C GLN A 88 2.17 6.94 -1.58
N LEU A 89 1.41 5.85 -1.38
CA LEU A 89 1.00 5.41 -0.05
C LEU A 89 2.19 4.92 0.76
N ILE A 90 3.07 4.10 0.17
CA ILE A 90 4.31 3.67 0.84
C ILE A 90 5.16 4.88 1.21
N LYS A 91 5.36 5.81 0.27
CA LYS A 91 6.12 7.04 0.52
C LYS A 91 5.53 7.88 1.64
N ARG A 92 4.20 7.94 1.76
CA ARG A 92 3.53 8.71 2.82
C ARG A 92 3.63 8.03 4.19
N ILE A 93 3.49 6.71 4.25
CA ILE A 93 3.43 5.95 5.51
C ILE A 93 4.84 5.66 6.05
N TYR A 94 5.76 5.31 5.17
CA TYR A 94 7.10 4.87 5.53
C TYR A 94 8.19 5.89 5.19
N GLU A 95 7.84 7.05 4.62
CA GLU A 95 8.78 8.10 4.21
C GLU A 95 9.87 7.63 3.21
N VAL A 96 9.69 6.44 2.62
CA VAL A 96 10.61 5.82 1.65
C VAL A 96 9.94 5.76 0.29
N ASP A 97 10.64 6.20 -0.75
CA ASP A 97 10.18 6.08 -2.13
C ASP A 97 10.53 4.70 -2.72
N PRO A 98 9.55 3.78 -2.91
CA PRO A 98 9.83 2.43 -3.37
C PRO A 98 10.24 2.36 -4.85
N LEU A 99 10.16 3.48 -5.58
CA LEU A 99 10.60 3.57 -6.98
C LEU A 99 12.00 4.17 -7.12
N VAL A 100 12.74 4.37 -6.02
CA VAL A 100 14.14 4.81 -6.06
C VAL A 100 15.03 3.66 -5.59
N CYS A 101 16.03 3.30 -6.39
CA CYS A 101 16.98 2.26 -6.02
C CYS A 101 17.84 2.73 -4.83
N PRO A 102 17.92 1.98 -3.72
CA PRO A 102 18.70 2.38 -2.56
C PRO A 102 20.22 2.31 -2.77
N SER A 103 20.70 1.58 -3.79
CA SER A 103 22.13 1.43 -4.07
C SER A 103 22.67 2.46 -5.06
N CYS A 104 21.89 2.85 -6.07
CA CYS A 104 22.35 3.74 -7.14
C CYS A 104 21.46 4.97 -7.39
N GLY A 105 20.32 5.11 -6.70
CA GLY A 105 19.42 6.27 -6.82
C GLY A 105 18.61 6.34 -8.11
N SER A 106 18.71 5.37 -9.02
CA SER A 106 17.94 5.37 -10.27
C SER A 106 16.45 5.07 -10.05
N GLU A 107 15.60 5.56 -10.95
CA GLU A 107 14.17 5.22 -10.98
C GLU A 107 13.94 3.74 -11.34
N MET A 108 13.26 3.02 -10.46
CA MET A 108 12.87 1.62 -10.62
C MET A 108 11.50 1.51 -11.30
N LYS A 109 11.31 0.45 -12.10
CA LYS A 109 10.06 0.18 -12.83
C LYS A 109 9.38 -1.07 -12.29
N VAL A 110 8.08 -0.99 -12.02
CA VAL A 110 7.26 -2.15 -11.67
C VAL A 110 7.05 -3.01 -12.91
N ILE A 111 7.58 -4.23 -12.89
CA ILE A 111 7.52 -5.19 -14.01
C ILE A 111 6.35 -6.17 -13.91
N ALA A 112 5.94 -6.56 -12.69
CA ALA A 112 4.87 -7.53 -12.45
C ALA A 112 4.24 -7.33 -11.07
N PHE A 113 3.00 -7.78 -10.92
CA PHE A 113 2.36 -7.99 -9.61
C PHE A 113 2.26 -9.49 -9.39
N ILE A 114 2.73 -9.97 -8.25
CA ILE A 114 2.72 -11.38 -7.88
C ILE A 114 1.76 -11.51 -6.70
N THR A 115 0.69 -12.28 -6.89
CA THR A 115 -0.40 -12.42 -5.92
C THR A 115 -0.45 -13.81 -5.28
N GLU A 116 0.21 -14.79 -5.91
CA GLU A 116 0.21 -16.19 -5.53
C GLU A 116 1.20 -16.41 -4.37
N HIS A 117 0.69 -16.90 -3.23
CA HIS A 117 1.45 -16.98 -1.98
C HIS A 117 2.66 -17.93 -2.07
N ASP A 118 2.50 -19.05 -2.73
CA ASP A 118 3.54 -20.04 -2.97
C ASP A 118 4.71 -19.48 -3.80
N VAL A 119 4.40 -18.66 -4.81
CA VAL A 119 5.39 -17.94 -5.63
C VAL A 119 6.11 -16.88 -4.81
N VAL A 120 5.37 -16.08 -4.04
CA VAL A 120 5.95 -15.08 -3.13
C VAL A 120 6.93 -15.75 -2.15
N ASP A 121 6.51 -16.83 -1.51
CA ASP A 121 7.35 -17.56 -0.57
C ASP A 121 8.60 -18.16 -1.24
N ALA A 122 8.47 -18.70 -2.46
CA ALA A 122 9.60 -19.22 -3.21
C ALA A 122 10.65 -18.13 -3.50
N ILE A 123 10.19 -16.94 -3.90
CA ILE A 123 11.05 -15.78 -4.15
C ILE A 123 11.73 -15.33 -2.86
N LEU A 124 10.99 -15.17 -1.76
CA LEU A 124 11.54 -14.71 -0.48
C LEU A 124 12.58 -15.69 0.07
N ARG A 125 12.32 -17.00 -0.01
CA ARG A 125 13.31 -18.04 0.37
C ARG A 125 14.58 -17.94 -0.48
N HIS A 126 14.46 -17.70 -1.77
CA HIS A 126 15.63 -17.54 -2.65
C HIS A 126 16.45 -16.29 -2.28
N LEU A 127 15.79 -15.15 -2.05
CA LEU A 127 16.43 -13.90 -1.66
C LEU A 127 17.13 -13.97 -0.30
N ALA A 128 16.54 -14.67 0.67
CA ALA A 128 17.16 -14.88 1.98
C ALA A 128 18.48 -15.69 1.86
N LYS A 129 18.48 -16.76 1.04
CA LYS A 129 19.67 -17.57 0.77
C LYS A 129 20.77 -16.80 0.04
N THR A 130 20.42 -15.90 -0.87
CA THR A 130 21.39 -15.08 -1.63
C THR A 130 21.98 -13.96 -0.79
N LYS A 131 21.18 -13.27 0.04
CA LYS A 131 21.69 -12.25 0.99
C LYS A 131 22.61 -12.84 2.07
N ALA A 132 22.38 -14.09 2.48
CA ALA A 132 23.25 -14.80 3.41
C ALA A 132 24.60 -15.21 2.78
N ARG A 133 24.74 -15.14 1.45
CA ARG A 133 25.99 -15.46 0.76
C ARG A 133 26.85 -14.20 0.74
N SER A 134 27.81 -14.11 1.67
CA SER A 134 28.88 -13.09 1.64
C SER A 134 29.53 -13.05 0.24
N PRO A 135 29.96 -11.87 -0.25
CA PRO A 135 30.70 -11.78 -1.50
C PRO A 135 31.86 -12.78 -1.45
N ARG A 136 31.99 -13.65 -2.47
CA ARG A 136 33.15 -14.53 -2.55
C ARG A 136 34.39 -13.65 -2.48
N GLY A 137 35.28 -13.96 -1.54
CA GLY A 137 36.59 -13.34 -1.49
C GLY A 137 37.29 -13.48 -2.85
N PRO A 138 38.20 -12.56 -3.20
CA PRO A 138 38.94 -12.62 -4.44
C PRO A 138 39.62 -13.99 -4.58
N PRO A 139 39.67 -14.57 -5.80
CA PRO A 139 40.37 -15.84 -6.01
C PRO A 139 41.81 -15.72 -5.49
N GLY A 140 42.22 -16.66 -4.63
CA GLY A 140 43.56 -16.70 -4.09
C GLY A 140 44.59 -16.70 -5.22
N ALA A 141 45.66 -15.92 -5.06
CA ALA A 141 46.69 -15.79 -6.08
C ALA A 141 47.20 -17.19 -6.51
N PRO A 142 47.31 -17.46 -7.82
CA PRO A 142 47.89 -18.71 -8.28
C PRO A 142 49.35 -18.77 -7.81
N THR A 143 49.66 -19.76 -6.98
CA THR A 143 51.05 -20.10 -6.65
C THR A 143 51.70 -20.68 -7.91
N LEU A 144 52.44 -19.85 -8.65
CA LEU A 144 53.26 -20.33 -9.74
C LEU A 144 54.44 -21.12 -9.15
N PRO A 145 54.73 -22.34 -9.62
CA PRO A 145 55.92 -23.06 -9.20
C PRO A 145 57.18 -22.35 -9.73
N ALA A 146 58.19 -22.24 -8.87
CA ALA A 146 59.49 -21.69 -9.23
C ALA A 146 60.10 -22.48 -10.40
N THR A 147 60.38 -21.79 -11.50
CA THR A 147 61.12 -22.32 -12.64
C THR A 147 62.57 -22.60 -12.24
N SER A 148 63.05 -23.79 -12.56
CA SER A 148 64.47 -24.14 -12.58
C SER A 148 64.91 -24.47 -14.00
#